data_AF-W4F098-F1
#
_entry.id   AF-W4F098-F1
#
_cell.length_a   1.000
_cell.length_b   1.000
_cell.length_c   1.000
_cell.angle_alpha   90.00
_cell.angle_beta   90.00
_cell.angle_gamma   90.00
#
_symmetry.space_group_name_H-M   'P 1'
#
loop_
_entity.id
_entity.type
_entity.pdbx_description
1 polymer ?
#
loop_
_entity_poly.entity_id
_entity_poly.type
_entity_poly.pdbx_seq_one_letter_code
_entity_poly.pdbx_strand_id
1 'polypeptide(L)'
;MKIMIKNLPDYEVAYIRHFGSYFEPSDHWGRLGEWAARNGLFPPTQNYIGLSIDNPEFVAPELCRHDACITLPKDFVKEEHSEIHFKTITGGLYALYQFYDTPDKLANAYQAVFGDWIPQSDYVAVDKISLEFSMNNPLDDPEGKCKVDLYVPIKKKLSKDELITEFEQAQDWVISLKKHSENDFFKPIAKDKWSVAEIIGHLAYWDKYVLEEILPNMKQNADINSIDFQELNNQASNYALSGIFGMSLIDQFVEGRERLVAELKGKSDAEFYVQFKINGDEVDPDSGAPFSMYSYISSFIWHDNHHKKQIIAFFNSKYSEDFQVK
;
A
#
# COMPACT_ATOMS: atom_id res chain seq x y z
N MET A 1 -3.05 18.03 18.77
CA MET A 1 -2.42 16.70 18.79
C MET A 1 -0.91 16.84 18.55
N LYS A 2 -0.06 16.07 19.24
CA LYS A 2 1.39 16.06 18.98
C LYS A 2 1.78 14.75 18.29
N ILE A 3 2.18 14.84 17.03
CA ILE A 3 2.74 13.72 16.26
C ILE A 3 4.25 13.85 16.23
N MET A 4 4.96 12.74 16.41
CA MET A 4 6.41 12.67 16.28
C MET A 4 6.76 11.79 15.08
N ILE A 5 7.72 12.23 14.27
CA ILE A 5 8.24 11.41 13.18
C ILE A 5 9.38 10.54 13.72
N LYS A 6 9.29 9.23 13.51
CA LYS A 6 10.26 8.26 14.02
C LYS A 6 10.68 7.30 12.92
N ASN A 7 11.97 7.02 12.83
CA ASN A 7 12.46 5.91 12.04
C ASN A 7 12.65 4.70 12.96
N LEU A 8 11.92 3.63 12.72
CA LEU A 8 12.02 2.38 13.48
C LEU A 8 12.94 1.37 12.78
N PRO A 9 13.68 0.54 13.53
CA PRO A 9 14.42 -0.59 12.97
C PRO A 9 13.46 -1.73 12.59
N ASP A 10 14.00 -2.74 11.91
CA ASP A 10 13.31 -4.03 11.78
C ASP A 10 13.23 -4.73 13.14
N TYR A 11 12.12 -5.41 13.40
CA TYR A 11 11.93 -6.23 14.60
C TYR A 11 11.70 -7.69 14.22
N GLU A 12 12.49 -8.58 14.79
CA GLU A 12 12.17 -10.00 14.85
C GLU A 12 11.16 -10.22 15.97
N VAL A 13 10.01 -10.83 15.64
CA VAL A 13 8.94 -11.06 16.61
C VAL A 13 8.48 -12.52 16.60
N ALA A 14 8.12 -13.00 17.78
CA ALA A 14 7.23 -14.15 17.93
C ALA A 14 5.79 -13.64 18.03
N TYR A 15 4.82 -14.36 17.47
CA TYR A 15 3.43 -13.92 17.48
C TYR A 15 2.42 -15.07 17.59
N ILE A 16 1.27 -14.74 18.16
CA ILE A 16 0.05 -15.56 18.12
C ILE A 16 -1.02 -14.76 17.38
N ARG A 17 -1.59 -15.38 16.34
CA ARG A 17 -2.69 -14.82 15.56
C ARG A 17 -4.03 -15.17 16.18
N HIS A 18 -4.91 -14.18 16.22
CA HIS A 18 -6.32 -14.32 16.53
C HIS A 18 -7.17 -13.92 15.32
N PHE A 19 -8.31 -14.59 15.15
CA PHE A 19 -9.37 -14.23 14.21
C PHE A 19 -10.62 -13.88 15.01
N GLY A 20 -11.17 -12.69 14.80
CA GLY A 20 -12.30 -12.19 15.57
C GLY A 20 -12.29 -10.68 15.74
N SER A 21 -13.36 -10.17 16.36
CA SER A 21 -13.54 -8.74 16.62
C SER A 21 -12.41 -8.19 17.50
N TYR A 22 -11.83 -7.06 17.09
CA TYR A 22 -10.84 -6.35 17.92
C TYR A 22 -11.44 -5.75 19.21
N PHE A 23 -12.77 -5.66 19.29
CA PHE A 23 -13.50 -5.06 20.41
C PHE A 23 -14.00 -6.09 21.43
N GLU A 24 -13.84 -7.38 21.14
CA GLU A 24 -14.25 -8.45 22.04
C GLU A 24 -13.04 -9.04 22.77
N PRO A 25 -13.23 -9.59 23.99
CA PRO A 25 -12.16 -10.26 24.71
C PRO A 25 -11.58 -11.44 23.93
N SER A 26 -10.26 -11.55 23.94
CA SER A 26 -9.50 -12.59 23.24
C SER A 26 -8.37 -13.13 24.12
N ASP A 27 -8.02 -14.40 23.98
CA ASP A 27 -7.05 -15.08 24.87
C ASP A 27 -5.59 -15.03 24.36
N HIS A 28 -5.35 -14.61 23.12
CA HIS A 28 -4.04 -14.74 22.46
C HIS A 28 -2.95 -13.89 23.12
N TRP A 29 -3.29 -12.72 23.68
CA TRP A 29 -2.36 -11.93 24.49
C TRP A 29 -1.90 -12.67 25.75
N GLY A 30 -2.82 -13.36 26.44
CA GLY A 30 -2.51 -14.16 27.62
C GLY A 30 -1.60 -15.34 27.26
N ARG A 31 -1.95 -16.07 26.20
CA ARG A 31 -1.13 -17.19 25.68
C ARG A 31 0.26 -16.74 25.26
N LEU A 32 0.39 -15.58 24.61
CA LEU A 32 1.68 -15.00 24.25
C LEU A 32 2.46 -14.61 25.50
N GLY A 33 1.81 -14.01 26.50
CA GLY A 33 2.41 -13.65 27.78
C GLY A 33 2.98 -14.86 28.53
N GLU A 34 2.23 -15.96 28.61
CA GLU A 34 2.68 -17.23 29.21
C GLU A 34 3.88 -17.83 28.47
N TRP A 35 3.85 -17.80 27.14
CA TRP A 35 4.98 -18.24 26.33
C TRP A 35 6.21 -17.35 26.52
N ALA A 36 6.04 -16.03 26.49
CA ALA A 36 7.11 -15.06 26.70
C ALA A 36 7.78 -15.24 28.07
N ALA A 37 6.97 -15.42 29.12
CA ALA A 37 7.46 -15.60 30.49
C ALA A 37 8.30 -16.88 30.65
N ARG A 38 7.88 -18.00 30.03
CA ARG A 38 8.65 -19.25 30.04
C ARG A 38 10.00 -19.13 29.33
N ASN A 39 10.11 -18.18 28.39
CA ASN A 39 11.31 -17.96 27.58
C ASN A 39 12.12 -16.73 28.01
N GLY A 40 11.83 -16.15 29.19
CA GLY A 40 12.60 -15.05 29.74
C GLY A 40 12.44 -13.72 28.99
N LEU A 41 11.39 -13.57 28.19
CA LEU A 41 11.15 -12.39 27.37
C LEU A 41 10.27 -11.39 28.15
N PHE A 42 10.88 -10.30 28.62
CA PHE A 42 10.20 -9.32 29.47
C PHE A 42 10.54 -7.87 29.08
N PRO A 43 9.62 -6.92 29.33
CA PRO A 43 9.94 -5.50 29.35
C PRO A 43 10.99 -5.15 30.44
N PRO A 44 11.75 -4.06 30.29
CA PRO A 44 11.71 -3.11 29.18
C PRO A 44 12.55 -3.54 27.97
N THR A 45 13.27 -4.66 28.04
CA THR A 45 14.14 -5.12 26.95
C THR A 45 13.32 -5.58 25.75
N GLN A 46 12.19 -6.25 25.99
CA GLN A 46 11.26 -6.65 24.94
C GLN A 46 9.98 -5.84 24.96
N ASN A 47 9.42 -5.65 23.77
CA ASN A 47 8.21 -4.87 23.54
C ASN A 47 7.09 -5.78 23.07
N TYR A 48 5.91 -5.56 23.62
CA TYR A 48 4.67 -6.14 23.11
C TYR A 48 4.09 -5.23 22.04
N ILE A 49 3.74 -5.79 20.89
CA ILE A 49 3.27 -5.05 19.72
C ILE A 49 1.98 -5.68 19.22
N GLY A 50 0.89 -4.91 19.18
CA GLY A 50 -0.36 -5.28 18.53
C GLY A 50 -0.33 -4.94 17.05
N LEU A 51 -0.88 -5.83 16.23
CA LEU A 51 -0.99 -5.65 14.78
C LEU A 51 -2.42 -5.95 14.34
N SER A 52 -3.21 -4.90 14.17
CA SER A 52 -4.53 -4.94 13.55
C SER A 52 -4.36 -5.02 12.02
N ILE A 53 -4.49 -6.21 11.44
CA ILE A 53 -4.11 -6.47 10.04
C ILE A 53 -5.20 -6.00 9.08
N ASP A 54 -6.46 -6.15 9.48
CA ASP A 54 -7.63 -5.84 8.67
C ASP A 54 -8.32 -4.58 9.19
N ASN A 55 -8.91 -3.79 8.30
CA ASN A 55 -9.75 -2.65 8.69
C ASN A 55 -11.18 -3.16 8.99
N PRO A 56 -11.68 -2.99 10.23
CA PRO A 56 -12.98 -3.51 10.64
C PRO A 56 -14.18 -2.80 9.98
N GLU A 57 -13.97 -1.69 9.27
CA GLU A 57 -15.02 -1.05 8.46
C GLU A 57 -15.28 -1.78 7.13
N PHE A 58 -14.29 -2.53 6.63
CA PHE A 58 -14.37 -3.23 5.34
C PHE A 58 -14.35 -4.76 5.49
N VAL A 59 -13.88 -5.28 6.62
CA VAL A 59 -13.77 -6.71 6.90
C VAL A 59 -14.70 -7.08 8.04
N ALA A 60 -15.53 -8.11 7.83
CA ALA A 60 -16.44 -8.61 8.85
C ALA A 60 -15.69 -8.94 10.16
N PRO A 61 -16.23 -8.62 11.35
CA PRO A 61 -15.52 -8.79 12.62
C PRO A 61 -14.93 -10.19 12.83
N GLU A 62 -15.65 -11.24 12.47
CA GLU A 62 -15.22 -12.64 12.58
C GLU A 62 -14.05 -13.03 11.66
N LEU A 63 -13.77 -12.22 10.63
CA LEU A 63 -12.67 -12.40 9.68
C LEU A 63 -11.46 -11.50 9.96
N CYS A 64 -11.60 -10.52 10.84
CA CYS A 64 -10.52 -9.62 11.22
C CYS A 64 -9.38 -10.41 11.89
N ARG A 65 -8.13 -10.11 11.52
CA ARG A 65 -6.94 -10.77 12.05
C ARG A 65 -6.13 -9.82 12.91
N HIS A 66 -5.82 -10.27 14.12
CA HIS A 66 -4.92 -9.57 15.03
C HIS A 66 -3.71 -10.46 15.36
N ASP A 67 -2.50 -9.93 15.22
CA ASP A 67 -1.30 -10.59 15.77
C ASP A 67 -0.89 -9.90 17.07
N ALA A 68 -0.88 -10.64 18.18
CA ALA A 68 -0.15 -10.23 19.37
C ALA A 68 1.30 -10.65 19.19
N CYS A 69 2.24 -9.70 19.29
CA CYS A 69 3.66 -9.92 19.06
C CYS A 69 4.49 -9.56 20.29
N ILE A 70 5.65 -10.22 20.42
CA ILE A 70 6.72 -9.82 21.33
C ILE A 70 8.05 -9.79 20.56
N THR A 71 8.86 -8.74 20.78
CA THR A 71 10.19 -8.64 20.16
C THR A 71 11.15 -9.69 20.70
N LEU A 72 12.08 -10.12 19.84
CA LEU A 72 13.07 -11.14 20.15
C LEU A 72 14.49 -10.57 20.22
N PRO A 73 15.35 -11.12 21.11
CA PRO A 73 16.80 -10.93 21.03
C PRO A 73 17.35 -11.37 19.66
N LYS A 74 18.48 -10.78 19.24
CA LYS A 74 19.13 -11.12 17.96
C LYS A 74 19.61 -12.57 17.89
N ASP A 75 19.94 -13.15 19.03
CA ASP A 75 20.49 -14.50 19.21
C ASP A 75 19.41 -15.51 19.63
N PHE A 76 18.13 -15.16 19.53
CA PHE A 76 17.04 -16.08 19.85
C PHE A 76 16.97 -17.23 18.83
N VAL A 77 17.01 -18.47 19.33
CA VAL A 77 17.01 -19.70 18.53
C VAL A 77 15.56 -20.12 18.23
N LYS A 78 15.04 -19.72 17.06
CA LYS A 78 13.63 -19.92 16.70
C LYS A 78 13.26 -21.38 16.48
N GLU A 79 14.23 -22.19 16.06
CA GLU A 79 14.06 -23.60 15.70
C GLU A 79 13.64 -24.47 16.89
N GLU A 80 13.87 -24.01 18.13
CA GLU A 80 13.48 -24.70 19.35
C GLU A 80 12.00 -24.49 19.74
N HIS A 81 11.27 -23.65 18.99
CA HIS A 81 9.92 -23.19 19.35
C HIS A 81 8.89 -23.45 18.24
N SER A 82 8.48 -24.71 18.10
CA SER A 82 7.49 -25.11 17.09
C SER A 82 6.04 -24.69 17.40
N GLU A 83 5.76 -24.29 18.65
CA GLU A 83 4.44 -23.93 19.15
C GLU A 83 4.01 -22.49 18.85
N ILE A 84 4.90 -21.66 18.30
CA ILE A 84 4.65 -20.25 18.01
C ILE A 84 5.14 -19.89 16.61
N HIS A 85 4.63 -18.80 16.05
CA HIS A 85 5.03 -18.31 14.75
C HIS A 85 6.01 -17.14 14.87
N PHE A 86 6.84 -16.98 13.84
CA PHE A 86 7.86 -15.93 13.77
C PHE A 86 7.68 -15.12 12.50
N LYS A 87 7.96 -13.82 12.57
CA LYS A 87 8.05 -12.95 11.40
C LYS A 87 8.96 -11.76 11.68
N THR A 88 9.39 -11.11 10.60
CA THR A 88 10.04 -9.80 10.66
C THR A 88 8.98 -8.72 10.45
N ILE A 89 8.90 -7.77 11.38
CA ILE A 89 8.22 -6.49 11.15
C ILE A 89 9.28 -5.56 10.54
N THR A 90 9.14 -5.23 9.26
CA THR A 90 10.05 -4.28 8.61
C THR A 90 9.85 -2.89 9.20
N GLY A 91 10.93 -2.22 9.56
CA GLY A 91 10.94 -0.85 10.02
C GLY A 91 10.70 0.16 8.88
N GLY A 92 11.18 1.37 9.13
CA GLY A 92 10.99 2.52 8.24
C GLY A 92 10.49 3.75 8.99
N LEU A 93 9.90 4.68 8.25
CA LEU A 93 9.42 5.95 8.78
C LEU A 93 7.96 5.83 9.25
N TYR A 94 7.68 6.30 10.46
CA TYR A 94 6.38 6.23 11.10
C TYR A 94 6.00 7.57 11.74
N ALA A 95 4.70 7.90 11.70
CA ALA A 95 4.08 8.87 12.59
C ALA A 95 3.76 8.18 13.92
N LEU A 96 4.33 8.69 15.01
CA LEU A 96 4.04 8.25 16.36
C LEU A 96 2.99 9.17 16.98
N TYR A 97 1.86 8.56 17.36
CA TYR A 97 0.86 9.14 18.24
C TYR A 97 0.80 8.37 19.57
N GLN A 98 0.85 9.08 20.68
CA GLN A 98 0.80 8.47 22.01
C GLN A 98 -0.63 8.52 22.54
N PHE A 99 -1.23 7.35 22.71
CA PHE A 99 -2.59 7.17 23.17
C PHE A 99 -2.61 6.74 24.65
N TYR A 100 -3.55 7.28 25.42
CA TYR A 100 -3.83 6.86 26.80
C TYR A 100 -5.31 7.03 27.11
N ASP A 101 -6.08 5.96 26.96
CA ASP A 101 -7.50 5.89 27.31
C ASP A 101 -7.95 4.42 27.35
N THR A 102 -9.25 4.16 27.43
CA THR A 102 -9.81 2.80 27.37
C THR A 102 -9.62 2.17 25.98
N PRO A 103 -9.42 0.84 25.86
CA PRO A 103 -9.13 0.17 24.59
C PRO A 103 -10.15 0.42 23.47
N ASP A 104 -11.44 0.58 23.80
CA ASP A 104 -12.52 0.87 22.84
C ASP A 104 -12.33 2.19 22.11
N LYS A 105 -11.56 3.13 22.68
CA LYS A 105 -11.26 4.42 22.07
C LYS A 105 -10.01 4.43 21.20
N LEU A 106 -9.31 3.30 21.05
CA LEU A 106 -8.12 3.23 20.21
C LEU A 106 -8.42 3.58 18.75
N ALA A 107 -9.65 3.32 18.27
CA ALA A 107 -10.11 3.77 16.95
C ALA A 107 -9.99 5.30 16.77
N ASN A 108 -10.19 6.09 17.83
CA ASN A 108 -10.00 7.54 17.79
C ASN A 108 -8.53 7.94 17.58
N ALA A 109 -7.58 7.11 18.04
CA ALA A 109 -6.17 7.32 17.80
C ALA A 109 -5.84 7.14 16.30
N TYR A 110 -6.39 6.09 15.69
CA TYR A 110 -6.31 5.88 14.24
C TYR A 110 -6.94 7.05 13.48
N GLN A 111 -8.16 7.44 13.83
CA GLN A 111 -8.85 8.56 13.19
C GLN A 111 -8.06 9.88 13.30
N ALA A 112 -7.47 10.15 14.46
CA ALA A 112 -6.68 11.36 14.65
C ALA A 112 -5.44 11.39 13.74
N VAL A 113 -4.79 10.24 13.51
CA VAL A 113 -3.63 10.18 12.61
C VAL A 113 -4.07 10.18 11.13
N PHE A 114 -4.93 9.26 10.72
CA PHE A 114 -5.33 9.07 9.33
C PHE A 114 -6.29 10.14 8.83
N GLY A 115 -7.30 10.51 9.62
CA GLY A 115 -8.34 11.45 9.23
C GLY A 115 -7.97 12.92 9.44
N ASP A 116 -7.23 13.23 10.51
CA ASP A 116 -6.94 14.63 10.84
C ASP A 116 -5.52 15.05 10.43
N TRP A 117 -4.49 14.30 10.84
CA TRP A 117 -3.11 14.75 10.68
C TRP A 117 -2.48 14.46 9.31
N ILE A 118 -2.58 13.24 8.80
CA ILE A 118 -1.99 12.87 7.49
C ILE A 118 -2.45 13.83 6.38
N PRO A 119 -3.75 14.15 6.22
CA PRO A 119 -4.23 15.02 5.15
C PRO A 119 -3.60 16.41 5.17
N GLN A 120 -3.27 16.91 6.37
CA GLN A 120 -2.70 18.24 6.59
C GLN A 120 -1.17 18.25 6.71
N SER A 121 -0.54 17.08 6.63
CA SER A 121 0.91 16.91 6.80
C SER A 121 1.67 16.88 5.46
N ASP A 122 3.00 16.98 5.53
CA ASP A 122 3.91 16.73 4.40
C ASP A 122 4.17 15.24 4.15
N TYR A 123 3.28 14.36 4.63
CA TYR A 123 3.43 12.91 4.56
C TYR A 123 2.18 12.25 3.98
N VAL A 124 2.36 11.06 3.41
CA VAL A 124 1.27 10.14 3.02
C VAL A 124 1.43 8.83 3.78
N ALA A 125 0.31 8.15 4.04
CA ALA A 125 0.32 6.79 4.55
C ALA A 125 1.01 5.85 3.55
N VAL A 126 1.65 4.81 4.07
CA VAL A 126 2.20 3.72 3.28
C VAL A 126 1.36 2.48 3.54
N ASP A 127 1.14 1.67 2.50
CA ASP A 127 0.50 0.36 2.59
C ASP A 127 1.40 -0.63 3.38
N LYS A 128 1.40 -0.45 4.70
CA LYS A 128 2.06 -1.25 5.72
C LYS A 128 1.17 -1.25 6.95
N ILE A 129 1.29 -2.30 7.77
CA ILE A 129 0.52 -2.43 9.01
C ILE A 129 0.98 -1.38 10.04
N SER A 130 0.03 -0.76 10.73
CA SER A 130 0.30 0.12 11.88
C SER A 130 0.72 -0.70 13.10
N LEU A 131 1.64 -0.17 13.90
CA LEU A 131 2.20 -0.88 15.05
C LEU A 131 1.69 -0.27 16.34
N GLU A 132 1.11 -1.08 17.22
CA GLU A 132 0.57 -0.66 18.50
C GLU A 132 1.52 -1.13 19.62
N PHE A 133 2.46 -0.29 20.04
CA PHE A 133 3.38 -0.65 21.13
C PHE A 133 2.67 -0.48 22.48
N SER A 134 2.51 -1.59 23.20
CA SER A 134 1.89 -1.59 24.53
C SER A 134 2.88 -1.08 25.58
N MET A 135 2.60 0.11 26.14
CA MET A 135 3.48 0.79 27.09
C MET A 135 3.09 0.54 28.56
N ASN A 136 1.94 -0.11 28.78
CA ASN A 136 1.51 -0.65 30.07
C ASN A 136 0.72 -1.95 29.86
N ASN A 137 0.48 -2.67 30.95
CA ASN A 137 -0.56 -3.70 31.01
C ASN A 137 -1.86 -3.03 31.52
N PRO A 138 -2.95 -3.01 30.74
CA PRO A 138 -4.20 -2.39 31.16
C PRO A 138 -4.80 -2.99 32.44
N LEU A 139 -4.49 -4.25 32.75
CA LEU A 139 -4.93 -4.91 33.98
C LEU A 139 -4.29 -4.32 35.25
N ASP A 140 -3.13 -3.67 35.10
CA ASP A 140 -2.41 -3.01 36.19
C ASP A 140 -2.77 -1.51 36.30
N ASP A 141 -3.53 -0.97 35.35
CA ASP A 141 -4.02 0.42 35.38
C ASP A 141 -5.32 0.52 36.20
N PRO A 142 -5.43 1.42 37.20
CA PRO A 142 -6.61 1.52 38.07
C PRO A 142 -7.93 1.80 37.35
N GLU A 143 -7.86 2.40 36.15
CA GLU A 143 -9.01 2.74 35.33
C GLU A 143 -9.17 1.79 34.13
N GLY A 144 -8.33 0.73 34.04
CA GLY A 144 -8.33 -0.21 32.93
C GLY A 144 -7.84 0.40 31.61
N LYS A 145 -7.09 1.51 31.66
CA LYS A 145 -6.65 2.22 30.46
C LYS A 145 -5.42 1.57 29.85
N CYS A 146 -5.37 1.56 28.52
CA CYS A 146 -4.18 1.20 27.78
C CYS A 146 -3.39 2.46 27.38
N LYS A 147 -2.08 2.38 27.55
CA LYS A 147 -1.10 3.34 27.06
C LYS A 147 -0.44 2.71 25.84
N VAL A 148 -0.72 3.26 24.67
CA VAL A 148 -0.27 2.71 23.38
C VAL A 148 0.51 3.77 22.63
N ASP A 149 1.73 3.44 22.22
CA ASP A 149 2.46 4.20 21.22
C ASP A 149 2.04 3.67 19.83
N LEU A 150 1.13 4.37 19.17
CA LEU A 150 0.61 4.03 17.85
C LEU A 150 1.56 4.58 16.77
N TYR A 151 2.15 3.67 15.99
CA TYR A 151 3.02 4.00 14.87
C TYR A 151 2.29 3.72 13.55
N VAL A 152 1.91 4.78 12.85
CA VAL A 152 1.33 4.69 11.50
C VAL A 152 2.44 4.86 10.45
N PRO A 153 2.61 3.91 9.51
CA PRO A 153 3.68 3.98 8.53
C PRO A 153 3.42 5.10 7.53
N ILE A 154 4.45 5.91 7.28
CA ILE A 154 4.37 7.09 6.43
C ILE A 154 5.58 7.19 5.50
N LYS A 155 5.42 7.93 4.40
CA LYS A 155 6.52 8.46 3.60
C LYS A 155 6.29 9.94 3.35
N LYS A 156 7.37 10.69 3.11
CA LYS A 156 7.26 12.10 2.76
C LYS A 156 6.48 12.22 1.44
N LYS A 157 5.57 13.20 1.35
CA LYS A 157 4.96 13.62 0.09
C LYS A 157 6.08 14.02 -0.87
N LEU A 158 5.95 13.59 -2.11
CA LEU A 158 6.86 14.01 -3.16
C LEU A 158 6.52 15.45 -3.54
N SER A 159 7.52 16.23 -3.90
CA SER A 159 7.26 17.45 -4.67
C SER A 159 6.66 17.09 -6.03
N LYS A 160 6.07 18.09 -6.71
CA LYS A 160 5.58 17.93 -8.09
C LYS A 160 6.63 17.27 -9.00
N ASP A 161 7.86 17.78 -9.00
CA ASP A 161 8.93 17.30 -9.88
C ASP A 161 9.39 15.88 -9.51
N GLU A 162 9.46 15.55 -8.22
CA GLU A 162 9.77 14.18 -7.78
C GLU A 162 8.66 13.19 -8.15
N LEU A 163 7.39 13.58 -7.99
CA LEU A 163 6.24 12.75 -8.36
C LEU A 163 6.22 12.46 -9.86
N ILE A 164 6.40 13.50 -10.68
CA ILE A 164 6.45 13.35 -12.14
C ILE A 164 7.64 12.48 -12.55
N THR A 165 8.79 12.65 -11.89
CA THR A 165 9.97 11.79 -12.12
C THR A 165 9.69 10.33 -11.78
N GLU A 166 9.00 10.05 -10.66
CA GLU A 166 8.60 8.69 -10.29
C GLU A 166 7.60 8.09 -11.29
N PHE A 167 6.67 8.90 -11.80
CA PHE A 167 5.72 8.49 -12.85
C PHE A 167 6.41 8.19 -14.18
N GLU A 168 7.43 8.96 -14.56
CA GLU A 168 8.23 8.77 -15.78
C GLU A 168 9.03 7.45 -15.74
N GLN A 169 9.53 7.03 -14.57
CA GLN A 169 10.33 5.80 -14.39
C GLN A 169 9.60 4.50 -14.78
N ALA A 170 8.28 4.52 -14.93
CA ALA A 170 7.54 3.38 -15.48
C ALA A 170 8.03 3.01 -16.90
N GLN A 171 8.48 3.99 -17.69
CA GLN A 171 9.00 3.77 -19.05
C GLN A 171 10.18 2.81 -19.08
N ASP A 172 11.20 3.03 -18.25
CA ASP A 172 12.38 2.17 -18.18
C ASP A 172 12.01 0.71 -17.87
N TRP A 173 11.04 0.54 -16.96
CA TRP A 173 10.52 -0.78 -16.63
C TRP A 173 9.79 -1.42 -17.82
N VAL A 174 8.86 -0.71 -18.46
CA VAL A 174 8.10 -1.25 -19.60
C VAL A 174 9.02 -1.54 -20.79
N ILE A 175 10.01 -0.69 -21.07
CA ILE A 175 11.06 -0.93 -22.06
C ILE A 175 11.84 -2.21 -21.75
N SER A 176 12.12 -2.49 -20.47
CA SER A 176 12.84 -3.71 -20.08
C SER A 176 12.09 -5.00 -20.44
N LEU A 177 10.77 -4.93 -20.69
CA LEU A 177 9.96 -6.08 -21.07
C LEU A 177 10.22 -6.54 -22.51
N LYS A 178 10.87 -5.72 -23.36
CA LYS A 178 11.28 -6.06 -24.73
C LYS A 178 12.18 -7.30 -24.81
N LYS A 179 12.78 -7.73 -23.69
CA LYS A 179 13.62 -8.94 -23.59
C LYS A 179 12.81 -10.24 -23.62
N HIS A 180 11.51 -10.20 -23.35
CA HIS A 180 10.68 -11.40 -23.27
C HIS A 180 10.16 -11.81 -24.66
N SER A 181 9.89 -13.10 -24.84
CA SER A 181 9.41 -13.61 -26.12
C SER A 181 7.97 -13.14 -26.40
N GLU A 182 7.62 -13.01 -27.67
CA GLU A 182 6.26 -12.65 -28.09
C GLU A 182 5.22 -13.59 -27.47
N ASN A 183 5.47 -14.90 -27.54
CA ASN A 183 4.55 -15.90 -26.97
C ASN A 183 4.33 -15.71 -25.46
N ASP A 184 5.36 -15.33 -24.70
CA ASP A 184 5.21 -15.11 -23.27
C ASP A 184 4.49 -13.80 -22.95
N PHE A 185 4.66 -12.78 -23.80
CA PHE A 185 4.03 -11.47 -23.64
C PHE A 185 2.49 -11.56 -23.75
N PHE A 186 1.99 -12.46 -24.60
CA PHE A 186 0.55 -12.69 -24.79
C PHE A 186 -0.03 -13.82 -23.93
N LYS A 187 0.79 -14.46 -23.08
CA LYS A 187 0.30 -15.47 -22.15
C LYS A 187 -0.34 -14.80 -20.93
N PRO A 188 -1.53 -15.24 -20.47
CA PRO A 188 -2.11 -14.83 -19.20
C PRO A 188 -1.13 -14.97 -18.03
N ILE A 189 -1.03 -13.93 -17.17
CA ILE A 189 -0.12 -13.95 -16.01
C ILE A 189 -0.52 -14.99 -14.95
N ALA A 190 -1.80 -15.36 -14.95
CA ALA A 190 -2.39 -16.44 -14.16
C ALA A 190 -3.71 -16.88 -14.80
N LYS A 191 -4.30 -17.96 -14.29
CA LYS A 191 -5.64 -18.39 -14.71
C LYS A 191 -6.64 -17.25 -14.49
N ASP A 192 -7.47 -16.98 -15.50
CA ASP A 192 -8.53 -15.95 -15.48
C ASP A 192 -8.00 -14.52 -15.23
N LYS A 193 -6.73 -14.26 -15.55
CA LYS A 193 -6.09 -12.94 -15.50
C LYS A 193 -5.59 -12.53 -16.88
N TRP A 194 -5.39 -11.24 -17.09
CA TRP A 194 -4.83 -10.68 -18.32
C TRP A 194 -3.42 -11.17 -18.63
N SER A 195 -3.05 -11.10 -19.89
CA SER A 195 -1.67 -11.22 -20.36
C SER A 195 -0.85 -9.96 -20.07
N VAL A 196 0.47 -10.05 -20.25
CA VAL A 196 1.35 -8.86 -20.18
C VAL A 196 0.96 -7.85 -21.27
N ALA A 197 0.57 -8.32 -22.46
CA ALA A 197 0.10 -7.49 -23.56
C ALA A 197 -1.13 -6.66 -23.19
N GLU A 198 -2.16 -7.30 -22.62
CA GLU A 198 -3.37 -6.60 -22.17
C GLU A 198 -3.05 -5.62 -21.03
N ILE A 199 -2.11 -5.97 -20.14
CA ILE A 199 -1.67 -5.08 -19.07
C ILE A 199 -0.98 -3.83 -19.63
N ILE A 200 0.04 -3.99 -20.48
CA ILE A 200 0.73 -2.83 -21.07
C ILE A 200 -0.19 -2.03 -21.99
N GLY A 201 -1.09 -2.70 -22.72
CA GLY A 201 -2.10 -2.06 -23.53
C GLY A 201 -3.05 -1.18 -22.72
N HIS A 202 -3.54 -1.64 -21.57
CA HIS A 202 -4.40 -0.81 -20.73
C HIS A 202 -3.65 0.40 -20.18
N LEU A 203 -2.39 0.24 -19.74
CA LEU A 203 -1.61 1.35 -19.23
C LEU A 203 -1.42 2.43 -20.30
N ALA A 204 -1.15 2.03 -21.55
CA ALA A 204 -1.02 2.94 -22.68
C ALA A 204 -2.34 3.67 -23.00
N TYR A 205 -3.47 2.96 -22.95
CA TYR A 205 -4.80 3.55 -23.19
C TYR A 205 -5.19 4.54 -22.11
N TRP A 206 -4.88 4.24 -20.85
CA TRP A 206 -5.09 5.16 -19.74
C TRP A 206 -4.21 6.40 -19.84
N ASP A 207 -2.92 6.27 -20.16
CA ASP A 207 -2.04 7.43 -20.37
C ASP A 207 -2.59 8.35 -21.47
N LYS A 208 -3.04 7.77 -22.58
CA LYS A 208 -3.66 8.51 -23.68
C LYS A 208 -4.95 9.19 -23.24
N TYR A 209 -5.85 8.47 -22.58
CA TYR A 209 -7.12 9.01 -22.11
C TYR A 209 -6.92 10.14 -21.10
N VAL A 210 -5.99 9.97 -20.16
CA VAL A 210 -5.65 11.00 -19.19
C VAL A 210 -5.10 12.24 -19.89
N LEU A 211 -4.18 12.06 -20.84
CA LEU A 211 -3.61 13.16 -21.62
C LEU A 211 -4.65 13.93 -22.43
N GLU A 212 -5.52 13.22 -23.14
CA GLU A 212 -6.42 13.81 -24.15
C GLU A 212 -7.74 14.30 -23.56
N GLU A 213 -8.29 13.60 -22.55
CA GLU A 213 -9.66 13.83 -22.06
C GLU A 213 -9.71 14.37 -20.63
N ILE A 214 -8.81 13.94 -19.74
CA ILE A 214 -8.88 14.30 -18.31
C ILE A 214 -8.03 15.52 -17.98
N LEU A 215 -6.73 15.47 -18.25
CA LEU A 215 -5.74 16.48 -17.86
C LEU A 215 -6.09 17.91 -18.34
N PRO A 216 -6.64 18.14 -19.55
CA PRO A 216 -7.04 19.48 -20.00
C PRO A 216 -8.15 20.12 -19.14
N ASN A 217 -8.91 19.29 -18.42
CA ASN A 217 -10.08 19.68 -17.62
C ASN A 217 -9.80 19.77 -16.12
N MET A 218 -8.62 19.35 -15.65
CA MET A 218 -8.19 19.44 -14.24
C MET A 218 -7.94 20.89 -13.82
N LYS A 219 -9.02 21.61 -13.54
CA LYS A 219 -9.04 23.02 -13.15
C LYS A 219 -9.80 23.19 -11.84
N GLN A 220 -9.53 24.28 -11.14
CA GLN A 220 -10.22 24.61 -9.89
C GLN A 220 -11.75 24.54 -10.06
N ASN A 221 -12.42 23.78 -9.19
CA ASN A 221 -13.87 23.58 -9.17
C ASN A 221 -14.46 22.91 -10.42
N ALA A 222 -13.64 22.32 -11.30
CA ALA A 222 -14.15 21.49 -12.38
C ALA A 222 -14.80 20.21 -11.83
N ASP A 223 -15.81 19.71 -12.52
CA ASP A 223 -16.35 18.36 -12.33
C ASP A 223 -16.17 17.60 -13.64
N ILE A 224 -15.23 16.66 -13.63
CA ILE A 224 -14.80 15.94 -14.82
C ILE A 224 -15.62 14.66 -14.92
N ASN A 225 -16.34 14.49 -16.02
CA ASN A 225 -17.00 13.23 -16.33
C ASN A 225 -15.96 12.25 -16.88
N SER A 226 -15.56 11.27 -16.06
CA SER A 226 -14.65 10.20 -16.48
C SER A 226 -15.43 9.05 -17.10
N ILE A 227 -14.83 8.41 -18.10
CA ILE A 227 -15.32 7.17 -18.68
C ILE A 227 -15.40 6.07 -17.62
N ASP A 228 -16.35 5.15 -17.80
CA ASP A 228 -16.40 3.90 -17.06
C ASP A 228 -15.12 3.09 -17.29
N PHE A 229 -14.50 2.62 -16.21
CA PHE A 229 -13.19 1.99 -16.30
C PHE A 229 -13.23 0.66 -17.05
N GLN A 230 -14.34 -0.09 -16.97
CA GLN A 230 -14.49 -1.34 -17.72
C GLN A 230 -14.56 -1.06 -19.22
N GLU A 231 -15.21 0.02 -19.64
CA GLU A 231 -15.26 0.40 -21.06
C GLU A 231 -13.86 0.64 -21.64
N LEU A 232 -13.05 1.49 -21.00
CA LEU A 232 -11.70 1.77 -21.48
C LEU A 232 -10.79 0.52 -21.41
N ASN A 233 -10.92 -0.27 -20.35
CA ASN A 233 -10.18 -1.51 -20.19
C ASN A 233 -10.54 -2.55 -21.25
N ASN A 234 -11.82 -2.67 -21.63
CA ASN A 234 -12.27 -3.57 -22.68
C ASN A 234 -11.70 -3.14 -24.04
N GLN A 235 -11.67 -1.84 -24.35
CA GLN A 235 -11.06 -1.34 -25.57
C GLN A 235 -9.57 -1.69 -25.63
N ALA A 236 -8.84 -1.48 -24.53
CA ALA A 236 -7.42 -1.79 -24.45
C ALA A 236 -7.13 -3.30 -24.58
N SER A 237 -7.89 -4.16 -23.88
CA SER A 237 -7.75 -5.62 -23.97
C SER A 237 -8.08 -6.12 -25.39
N ASN A 238 -9.17 -5.64 -26.00
CA ASN A 238 -9.52 -5.99 -27.38
C ASN A 238 -8.41 -5.59 -28.37
N TYR A 239 -7.81 -4.41 -28.17
CA TYR A 239 -6.70 -3.95 -29.00
C TYR A 239 -5.44 -4.80 -28.83
N ALA A 240 -5.10 -5.16 -27.58
CA ALA A 240 -3.99 -6.07 -27.31
C ALA A 240 -4.24 -7.43 -28.00
N LEU A 241 -5.47 -7.94 -28.02
CA LEU A 241 -5.82 -9.21 -28.65
C LEU A 241 -6.06 -9.12 -30.17
N SER A 242 -5.84 -7.97 -30.80
CA SER A 242 -6.10 -7.76 -32.25
C SER A 242 -5.09 -8.43 -33.20
N GLY A 243 -4.01 -9.02 -32.67
CA GLY A 243 -2.86 -9.50 -33.44
C GLY A 243 -1.73 -8.46 -33.58
N ILE A 244 -1.77 -7.40 -32.77
CA ILE A 244 -0.67 -6.45 -32.63
C ILE A 244 0.57 -7.11 -32.01
N PHE A 245 1.75 -6.59 -32.32
CA PHE A 245 2.99 -7.04 -31.68
C PHE A 245 3.17 -6.44 -30.28
N GLY A 246 3.71 -7.22 -29.35
CA GLY A 246 4.00 -6.76 -27.98
C GLY A 246 4.93 -5.55 -27.94
N MET A 247 5.91 -5.52 -28.85
CA MET A 247 6.81 -4.38 -29.04
C MET A 247 6.05 -3.08 -29.37
N SER A 248 5.00 -3.17 -30.19
CA SER A 248 4.18 -1.99 -30.55
C SER A 248 3.39 -1.46 -29.37
N LEU A 249 2.91 -2.33 -28.47
CA LEU A 249 2.24 -1.91 -27.23
C LEU A 249 3.21 -1.20 -26.29
N ILE A 250 4.44 -1.70 -26.18
CA ILE A 250 5.50 -1.06 -25.39
C ILE A 250 5.82 0.33 -25.96
N ASP A 251 6.01 0.44 -27.27
CA ASP A 251 6.35 1.72 -27.91
C ASP A 251 5.20 2.74 -27.74
N GLN A 252 3.93 2.29 -27.83
CA GLN A 252 2.77 3.14 -27.58
C GLN A 252 2.68 3.62 -26.13
N PHE A 253 2.95 2.75 -25.15
CA PHE A 253 3.02 3.15 -23.75
C PHE A 253 4.09 4.22 -23.54
N VAL A 254 5.30 4.00 -24.06
CA VAL A 254 6.42 4.93 -23.89
C VAL A 254 6.08 6.29 -24.51
N GLU A 255 5.61 6.32 -25.76
CA GLU A 255 5.22 7.56 -26.43
C GLU A 255 4.09 8.30 -25.69
N GLY A 256 3.07 7.57 -25.23
CA GLY A 256 1.97 8.12 -24.44
C GLY A 256 2.45 8.74 -23.13
N ARG A 257 3.27 7.99 -22.37
CA ARG A 257 3.84 8.43 -21.10
C ARG A 257 4.75 9.64 -21.28
N GLU A 258 5.60 9.67 -22.32
CA GLU A 258 6.49 10.80 -22.63
C GLU A 258 5.67 12.09 -22.85
N ARG A 259 4.61 12.01 -23.64
CA ARG A 259 3.72 13.16 -23.91
C ARG A 259 2.99 13.61 -22.65
N LEU A 260 2.44 12.67 -21.88
CA LEU A 260 1.74 12.98 -20.62
C LEU A 260 2.69 13.61 -19.59
N VAL A 261 3.89 13.07 -19.43
CA VAL A 261 4.93 13.64 -18.55
C VAL A 261 5.33 15.04 -19.00
N ALA A 262 5.49 15.28 -20.30
CA ALA A 262 5.81 16.61 -20.82
C ALA A 262 4.74 17.64 -20.48
N GLU A 263 3.45 17.30 -20.63
CA GLU A 263 2.33 18.16 -20.24
C GLU A 263 2.29 18.43 -18.73
N LEU A 264 2.54 17.41 -17.90
CA LEU A 264 2.60 17.55 -16.44
C LEU A 264 3.77 18.45 -16.00
N LYS A 265 4.95 18.30 -16.61
CA LYS A 265 6.12 19.16 -16.34
C LYS A 265 5.79 20.62 -16.66
N GLY A 266 5.00 20.88 -17.70
CA GLY A 266 4.57 22.22 -18.11
C GLY A 266 3.58 22.92 -17.18
N LYS A 267 2.95 22.23 -16.22
CA LYS A 267 2.01 22.85 -15.26
C LYS A 267 2.75 23.66 -14.19
N SER A 268 2.18 24.76 -13.74
CA SER A 268 2.66 25.43 -12.52
C SER A 268 2.30 24.63 -11.26
N ASP A 269 2.98 24.89 -10.14
CA ASP A 269 2.61 24.29 -8.84
C ASP A 269 1.16 24.62 -8.48
N ALA A 270 0.73 25.86 -8.72
CA ALA A 270 -0.65 26.28 -8.45
C ALA A 270 -1.67 25.42 -9.23
N GLU A 271 -1.42 25.14 -10.50
CA GLU A 271 -2.27 24.26 -11.32
C GLU A 271 -2.21 22.80 -10.85
N PHE A 272 -1.05 22.32 -10.42
CA PHE A 272 -0.84 20.92 -10.05
C PHE A 272 -1.60 20.51 -8.79
N TYR A 273 -1.86 21.47 -7.89
CA TYR A 273 -2.53 21.25 -6.62
C TYR A 273 -3.98 21.78 -6.58
N VAL A 274 -4.55 22.26 -7.69
CA VAL A 274 -5.97 22.65 -7.71
C VAL A 274 -6.85 21.45 -7.41
N GLN A 275 -7.96 21.73 -6.72
CA GLN A 275 -8.97 20.72 -6.43
C GLN A 275 -10.05 20.72 -7.51
N PHE A 276 -10.43 19.51 -7.93
CA PHE A 276 -11.52 19.26 -8.86
C PHE A 276 -12.36 18.06 -8.37
N LYS A 277 -13.41 17.72 -9.09
CA LYS A 277 -14.24 16.54 -8.87
C LYS A 277 -14.14 15.60 -10.06
N ILE A 278 -14.35 14.31 -9.81
CA ILE A 278 -14.56 13.32 -10.86
C ILE A 278 -15.91 12.67 -10.62
N ASN A 279 -16.80 12.72 -11.62
CA ASN A 279 -18.14 12.13 -11.55
C ASN A 279 -18.94 12.60 -10.31
N GLY A 280 -18.75 13.86 -9.89
CA GLY A 280 -19.39 14.43 -8.69
C GLY A 280 -18.65 14.20 -7.37
N ASP A 281 -17.67 13.31 -7.31
CA ASP A 281 -16.91 12.99 -6.11
C ASP A 281 -15.77 14.00 -5.88
N GLU A 282 -15.63 14.48 -4.65
CA GLU A 282 -14.58 15.43 -4.24
C GLU A 282 -13.28 14.74 -3.82
N VAL A 283 -13.37 13.47 -3.42
CA VAL A 283 -12.28 12.65 -2.94
C VAL A 283 -12.19 11.37 -3.75
N ASP A 284 -10.98 10.90 -3.95
CA ASP A 284 -10.72 9.57 -4.49
C ASP A 284 -11.21 8.51 -3.48
N PRO A 285 -12.13 7.61 -3.87
CA PRO A 285 -12.65 6.57 -2.99
C PRO A 285 -11.59 5.62 -2.46
N ASP A 286 -10.51 5.39 -3.24
CA ASP A 286 -9.48 4.42 -2.89
C ASP A 286 -8.46 5.02 -1.90
N SER A 287 -8.08 6.29 -2.10
CA SER A 287 -7.07 6.95 -1.26
C SER A 287 -7.66 7.85 -0.17
N GLY A 288 -8.93 8.24 -0.28
CA GLY A 288 -9.58 9.24 0.58
C GLY A 288 -9.05 10.67 0.40
N ALA A 289 -8.12 10.89 -0.53
CA ALA A 289 -7.53 12.18 -0.78
C ALA A 289 -8.41 13.04 -1.70
N PRO A 290 -8.51 14.37 -1.48
CA PRO A 290 -9.15 15.26 -2.45
C PRO A 290 -8.52 15.12 -3.84
N PHE A 291 -9.35 15.14 -4.88
CA PHE A 291 -8.84 15.06 -6.24
C PHE A 291 -8.02 16.31 -6.60
N SER A 292 -6.83 16.07 -7.10
CA SER A 292 -5.85 17.04 -7.61
C SER A 292 -4.96 16.33 -8.64
N MET A 293 -4.17 17.06 -9.44
CA MET A 293 -3.23 16.38 -10.34
C MET A 293 -2.23 15.53 -9.53
N TYR A 294 -1.81 16.02 -8.35
CA TYR A 294 -0.95 15.27 -7.44
C TYR A 294 -1.55 13.94 -7.00
N SER A 295 -2.75 13.94 -6.43
CA SER A 295 -3.38 12.70 -5.93
C SER A 295 -3.75 11.75 -7.07
N TYR A 296 -4.21 12.31 -8.20
CA TYR A 296 -4.53 11.52 -9.39
C TYR A 296 -3.28 10.83 -9.97
N ILE A 297 -2.18 11.55 -10.23
CA ILE A 297 -0.94 10.90 -10.72
C ILE A 297 -0.36 9.95 -9.68
N SER A 298 -0.50 10.23 -8.38
CA SER A 298 -0.08 9.31 -7.32
C SER A 298 -0.82 7.96 -7.39
N SER A 299 -2.12 7.96 -7.71
CA SER A 299 -2.88 6.71 -7.85
C SER A 299 -2.43 5.91 -9.08
N PHE A 300 -2.10 6.57 -10.19
CA PHE A 300 -1.52 5.91 -11.36
C PHE A 300 -0.12 5.31 -11.08
N ILE A 301 0.74 6.00 -10.33
CA ILE A 301 2.03 5.44 -9.91
C ILE A 301 1.83 4.16 -9.07
N TRP A 302 0.87 4.17 -8.14
CA TRP A 302 0.56 2.99 -7.35
C TRP A 302 0.05 1.84 -8.24
N HIS A 303 -0.85 2.15 -9.17
CA HIS A 303 -1.44 1.22 -10.13
C HIS A 303 -0.39 0.58 -11.05
N ASP A 304 0.50 1.39 -11.64
CA ASP A 304 1.63 0.90 -12.46
C ASP A 304 2.51 -0.07 -11.65
N ASN A 305 2.82 0.29 -10.40
CA ASN A 305 3.63 -0.54 -9.51
C ASN A 305 2.92 -1.84 -9.10
N HIS A 306 1.59 -1.82 -8.94
CA HIS A 306 0.80 -3.03 -8.71
C HIS A 306 0.95 -4.02 -9.87
N HIS A 307 0.76 -3.56 -11.11
CA HIS A 307 0.92 -4.39 -12.30
C HIS A 307 2.37 -4.81 -12.55
N LYS A 308 3.34 -3.94 -12.26
CA LYS A 308 4.76 -4.28 -12.27
C LYS A 308 5.08 -5.48 -11.38
N LYS A 309 4.55 -5.51 -10.15
CA LYS A 309 4.73 -6.65 -9.24
C LYS A 309 4.12 -7.93 -9.82
N GLN A 310 2.92 -7.85 -10.40
CA GLN A 310 2.27 -9.00 -11.04
C GLN A 310 3.08 -9.57 -12.21
N ILE A 311 3.57 -8.71 -13.10
CA ILE A 311 4.37 -9.12 -14.26
C ILE A 311 5.72 -9.68 -13.84
N ILE A 312 6.40 -9.05 -12.87
CA ILE A 312 7.66 -9.57 -12.32
C ILE A 312 7.45 -10.96 -11.71
N ALA A 313 6.37 -11.16 -10.94
CA ALA A 313 6.06 -12.45 -10.35
C ALA A 313 5.84 -13.53 -11.42
N PHE A 314 5.09 -13.22 -12.48
CA PHE A 314 4.84 -14.12 -13.61
C PHE A 314 6.13 -14.57 -14.31
N PHE A 315 7.02 -13.63 -14.62
CA PHE A 315 8.29 -13.98 -15.27
C PHE A 315 9.23 -14.73 -14.31
N ASN A 316 9.29 -14.35 -13.03
CA ASN A 316 10.12 -15.04 -12.05
C ASN A 316 9.67 -16.50 -11.83
N SER A 317 8.36 -16.77 -11.74
CA SER A 317 7.86 -18.14 -11.57
C SER A 317 8.19 -19.00 -12.78
N LYS A 318 8.02 -18.45 -13.99
CA LYS A 318 8.33 -19.14 -15.24
C LYS A 318 9.81 -19.50 -15.37
N TYR A 319 10.72 -18.54 -15.12
CA TYR A 319 12.15 -18.84 -15.21
C TYR A 319 12.59 -19.83 -14.12
N SER A 320 11.99 -19.78 -12.93
CA SER A 320 12.26 -20.76 -11.87
C SER A 320 11.84 -22.19 -12.27
N GLU A 321 10.72 -22.34 -12.97
CA GLU A 321 10.25 -23.62 -13.52
C GLU A 321 11.16 -24.13 -14.65
N ASP A 322 11.60 -23.24 -15.56
CA ASP A 322 12.50 -23.61 -16.67
C ASP A 322 13.88 -24.11 -16.19
N PHE A 323 14.32 -23.71 -14.99
CA PHE A 323 15.54 -24.22 -14.35
C PHE A 323 15.35 -25.56 -13.63
N GLN A 324 14.12 -25.97 -13.32
CA GLN A 324 13.86 -27.30 -12.73
C GLN A 324 13.64 -28.41 -13.78
N VAL A 325 13.53 -28.06 -15.07
CA VAL A 325 13.24 -29.00 -16.17
C VAL A 325 14.44 -29.21 -17.11
N LYS A 326 15.68 -28.92 -16.65
CA LYS A 326 16.90 -29.21 -17.42
C LYS A 326 17.79 -30.29 -16.81
#